data_AF-A0ABD7BU16-F1
#
_entry.id   AF-A0ABD7BU16-F1
#
_cell.length_a   1.000
_cell.length_b   1.000
_cell.length_c   1.000
_cell.angle_alpha   90.00
_cell.angle_beta   90.00
_cell.angle_gamma   90.00
#
_symmetry.space_group_name_H-M   'P 1'
#
loop_
_entity.id
_entity.type
_entity.pdbx_description
1 polymer ?
#
loop_
_entity_poly.entity_id
_entity_poly.type
_entity_poly.pdbx_seq_one_letter_code
_entity_poly.pdbx_strand_id
1 'polypeptide(L)'
;MDTREKLVATAASLFQKEGVRATGLAQILTVSGTPRGSLYYYFPNGKAQLIEAAITYAGQHILEHVQRDLDRYKAPDAALAGQLESMATEMQEKGHLGGNSISLIALETGDDPELQAACSAVFTQLETLYIKKLTSAGIPPDRAQPLGQFIQASIEGAIILAATKDNPDLLRQTADQLTRLIKLALAA
;
A
#
# COMPACT_ATOMS: atom_id res chain seq x y z
N MET A 1 -0.86 -20.91 8.79
CA MET A 1 -0.33 -20.45 7.50
C MET A 1 0.10 -21.67 6.71
N ASP A 2 -0.50 -21.89 5.54
CA ASP A 2 -0.09 -22.98 4.66
C ASP A 2 1.19 -22.62 3.88
N THR A 3 1.79 -23.60 3.18
CA THR A 3 3.06 -23.41 2.45
C THR A 3 2.94 -22.38 1.33
N ARG A 4 1.80 -22.32 0.62
CA ARG A 4 1.58 -21.36 -0.46
C ARG A 4 1.51 -19.95 0.11
N GLU A 5 0.72 -19.76 1.15
CA GLU A 5 0.57 -18.51 1.86
C GLU A 5 1.93 -18.03 2.38
N LYS A 6 2.74 -18.91 2.97
CA LYS A 6 4.10 -18.58 3.46
C LYS A 6 5.01 -18.08 2.34
N LEU A 7 4.98 -18.71 1.17
CA LEU A 7 5.70 -18.26 -0.01
C LEU A 7 5.26 -16.87 -0.47
N VAL A 8 3.94 -16.66 -0.58
CA VAL A 8 3.36 -15.39 -1.04
C VAL A 8 3.68 -14.25 -0.08
N ALA A 9 3.49 -14.47 1.23
CA ALA A 9 3.75 -13.45 2.23
C ALA A 9 5.23 -13.07 2.31
N THR A 10 6.12 -14.07 2.20
CA THR A 10 7.56 -13.83 2.15
C THR A 10 7.93 -13.04 0.90
N ALA A 11 7.40 -13.43 -0.26
CA ALA A 11 7.63 -12.72 -1.52
C ALA A 11 7.12 -11.28 -1.45
N ALA A 12 5.91 -11.05 -0.96
CA ALA A 12 5.33 -9.73 -0.76
C ALA A 12 6.22 -8.84 0.10
N SER A 13 6.64 -9.33 1.28
CA SER A 13 7.51 -8.55 2.17
C SER A 13 8.86 -8.22 1.53
N LEU A 14 9.45 -9.14 0.76
CA LEU A 14 10.73 -8.87 0.08
C LEU A 14 10.54 -7.88 -1.07
N PHE A 15 9.51 -8.05 -1.90
CA PHE A 15 9.24 -7.15 -3.01
C PHE A 15 8.92 -5.71 -2.57
N GLN A 16 8.20 -5.53 -1.46
CA GLN A 16 7.93 -4.19 -0.92
C GLN A 16 9.18 -3.51 -0.34
N LYS A 17 10.15 -4.28 0.19
CA LYS A 17 11.37 -3.75 0.82
C LYS A 17 12.52 -3.56 -0.14
N GLU A 18 12.71 -4.50 -1.05
CA GLU A 18 13.91 -4.62 -1.88
C GLU A 18 13.62 -4.45 -3.37
N GLY A 19 12.36 -4.53 -3.78
CA GLY A 19 11.96 -4.53 -5.17
C GLY A 19 11.90 -5.92 -5.79
N VAL A 20 11.11 -6.05 -6.84
CA VAL A 20 10.95 -7.28 -7.63
C VAL A 20 12.24 -7.65 -8.34
N ARG A 21 12.99 -6.67 -8.85
CA ARG A 21 14.23 -6.90 -9.62
C ARG A 21 15.36 -7.42 -8.76
N ALA A 22 15.49 -6.91 -7.52
CA ALA A 22 16.51 -7.36 -6.58
C ALA A 22 16.18 -8.72 -5.93
N THR A 23 14.89 -9.07 -5.83
CA THR A 23 14.45 -10.27 -5.10
C THR A 23 14.42 -11.52 -5.97
N GLY A 24 15.31 -12.48 -5.74
CA GLY A 24 15.35 -13.76 -6.47
C GLY A 24 14.49 -14.88 -5.86
N LEU A 25 14.09 -15.88 -6.66
CA LEU A 25 13.35 -17.06 -6.15
C LEU A 25 14.14 -17.82 -5.07
N ALA A 26 15.47 -17.90 -5.20
CA ALA A 26 16.32 -18.55 -4.21
C ALA A 26 16.30 -17.84 -2.85
N GLN A 27 16.29 -16.50 -2.86
CA GLN A 27 16.16 -15.69 -1.65
C GLN A 27 14.80 -15.93 -0.99
N ILE A 28 13.71 -15.89 -1.78
CA ILE A 28 12.36 -16.17 -1.27
C ILE A 28 12.30 -17.54 -0.59
N LEU A 29 12.81 -18.59 -1.24
CA LEU A 29 12.85 -19.95 -0.68
C LEU A 29 13.68 -20.03 0.61
N THR A 30 14.80 -19.30 0.65
CA THR A 30 15.69 -19.27 1.83
C THR A 30 14.99 -18.58 3.00
N VAL A 31 14.40 -17.41 2.78
CA VAL A 31 13.71 -16.64 3.83
C VAL A 31 12.42 -17.33 4.27
N SER A 32 11.66 -17.94 3.35
CA SER A 32 10.43 -18.66 3.67
C SER A 32 10.70 -20.02 4.32
N GLY A 33 11.91 -20.57 4.17
CA GLY A 33 12.26 -21.92 4.61
C GLY A 33 11.43 -23.02 3.92
N THR A 34 10.86 -22.73 2.74
CA THR A 34 10.04 -23.71 2.00
C THR A 34 10.89 -24.47 0.98
N PRO A 35 10.65 -25.78 0.76
CA PRO A 35 11.37 -26.55 -0.25
C PRO A 35 11.15 -26.00 -1.66
N ARG A 36 12.19 -26.07 -2.50
CA ARG A 36 12.13 -25.64 -3.91
C ARG A 36 10.98 -26.30 -4.68
N GLY A 37 10.71 -27.59 -4.41
CA GLY A 37 9.61 -28.33 -5.05
C GLY A 37 8.23 -27.72 -4.79
N SER A 38 8.00 -27.14 -3.61
CA SER A 38 6.73 -26.50 -3.26
C SER A 38 6.48 -25.24 -4.10
N LEU A 39 7.52 -24.48 -4.42
CA LEU A 39 7.37 -23.27 -5.24
C LEU A 39 6.87 -23.61 -6.64
N TYR A 40 7.48 -24.59 -7.32
CA TYR A 40 7.04 -24.99 -8.66
C TYR A 40 5.71 -25.75 -8.65
N TYR A 41 5.34 -26.37 -7.52
CA TYR A 41 4.00 -26.94 -7.34
C TYR A 41 2.92 -25.86 -7.27
N TYR A 42 3.12 -24.80 -6.49
CA TYR A 42 2.11 -23.74 -6.32
C TYR A 42 2.18 -22.64 -7.39
N PHE A 43 3.35 -22.42 -7.97
CA PHE A 43 3.63 -21.39 -8.97
C PHE A 43 4.32 -22.02 -10.20
N PRO A 44 3.63 -22.88 -10.96
CA PRO A 44 4.21 -23.55 -12.13
C PRO A 44 4.71 -22.58 -13.21
N ASN A 45 4.12 -21.38 -13.29
CA ASN A 45 4.55 -20.32 -14.21
C ASN A 45 5.70 -19.46 -13.64
N GLY A 46 6.27 -19.86 -12.50
CA GLY A 46 7.46 -19.27 -11.92
C GLY A 46 7.24 -17.91 -11.26
N LYS A 47 8.22 -17.01 -11.44
CA LYS A 47 8.32 -15.77 -10.66
C LYS A 47 7.18 -14.79 -10.98
N ALA A 48 6.74 -14.66 -12.23
CA ALA A 48 5.65 -13.76 -12.61
C ALA A 48 4.35 -14.06 -11.84
N GLN A 49 3.95 -15.34 -11.80
CA GLN A 49 2.77 -15.79 -11.05
C GLN A 49 2.91 -15.56 -9.53
N LEU A 50 4.13 -15.70 -8.98
CA LEU A 50 4.39 -15.38 -7.59
C LEU A 50 4.33 -13.88 -7.30
N ILE A 51 4.79 -13.04 -8.23
CA ILE A 51 4.68 -11.57 -8.13
C ILE A 51 3.22 -11.15 -8.11
N GLU A 52 2.39 -11.66 -9.03
CA GLU A 52 0.96 -11.36 -9.07
C GLU A 52 0.26 -11.74 -7.75
N ALA A 53 0.55 -12.95 -7.24
CA ALA A 53 0.02 -13.40 -5.95
C ALA A 53 0.50 -12.51 -4.79
N ALA A 54 1.75 -12.07 -4.83
CA ALA A 54 2.33 -11.17 -3.83
C ALA A 54 1.73 -9.76 -3.88
N ILE A 55 1.47 -9.20 -5.08
CA ILE A 55 0.76 -7.93 -5.26
C ILE A 55 -0.62 -8.01 -4.63
N THR A 56 -1.37 -9.08 -4.92
CA THR A 56 -2.71 -9.30 -4.39
C THR A 56 -2.68 -9.39 -2.86
N TYR A 57 -1.76 -10.18 -2.32
CA TYR A 57 -1.59 -10.36 -0.87
C TYR A 57 -1.19 -9.04 -0.16
N ALA A 58 -0.17 -8.35 -0.67
CA ALA A 58 0.26 -7.06 -0.12
C ALA A 58 -0.86 -6.02 -0.20
N GLY A 59 -1.54 -5.93 -1.34
CA GLY A 59 -2.66 -5.02 -1.55
C GLY A 59 -3.80 -5.28 -0.56
N GLN A 60 -4.19 -6.54 -0.35
CA GLN A 60 -5.21 -6.90 0.64
C GLN A 60 -4.81 -6.48 2.06
N HIS A 61 -3.57 -6.73 2.47
CA HIS A 61 -3.08 -6.31 3.78
C HIS A 61 -3.07 -4.78 3.96
N ILE A 62 -2.65 -4.03 2.94
CA ILE A 62 -2.69 -2.57 2.97
C ILE A 62 -4.14 -2.10 3.05
N LEU A 63 -5.03 -2.62 2.20
CA LEU A 63 -6.46 -2.26 2.20
C LEU A 63 -7.12 -2.50 3.56
N GLU A 64 -6.85 -3.64 4.20
CA GLU A 64 -7.36 -3.94 5.55
C GLU A 64 -6.81 -2.97 6.59
N HIS A 65 -5.54 -2.59 6.50
CA HIS A 65 -4.93 -1.64 7.42
C HIS A 65 -5.53 -0.25 7.25
N VAL A 66 -5.60 0.25 6.00
CA VAL A 66 -6.18 1.55 5.67
C VAL A 66 -7.66 1.59 6.08
N GLN A 67 -8.45 0.56 5.76
CA GLN A 67 -9.85 0.50 6.18
C GLN A 67 -9.99 0.58 7.71
N ARG A 68 -9.18 -0.18 8.45
CA ARG A 68 -9.17 -0.15 9.92
C ARG A 68 -8.86 1.24 10.45
N ASP A 69 -7.88 1.94 9.88
CA ASP A 69 -7.50 3.28 10.30
C ASP A 69 -8.60 4.31 9.99
N LEU A 70 -9.19 4.22 8.80
CA LEU A 70 -10.29 5.09 8.39
C LEU A 70 -11.54 4.90 9.26
N ASP A 71 -11.78 3.69 9.77
CA ASP A 71 -12.94 3.38 10.62
C ASP A 71 -12.79 3.87 12.07
N ARG A 72 -11.58 4.22 12.52
CA ARG A 72 -11.34 4.70 13.90
C ARG A 72 -12.05 6.03 14.19
N TYR A 73 -12.27 6.85 13.16
CA TYR A 73 -12.82 8.19 13.31
C TYR A 73 -13.99 8.39 12.36
N LYS A 74 -15.08 9.04 12.79
CA LYS A 74 -16.20 9.36 11.89
C LYS A 74 -15.82 10.42 10.86
N ALA A 75 -15.18 11.50 11.30
CA ALA A 75 -14.81 12.62 10.45
C ALA A 75 -13.65 12.24 9.50
N PRO A 76 -13.74 12.55 8.19
CA PRO A 76 -12.75 12.13 7.20
C PRO A 76 -11.37 12.77 7.41
N ASP A 77 -11.33 14.02 7.86
CA ASP A 77 -10.09 14.73 8.17
C ASP A 77 -9.34 14.09 9.35
N ALA A 78 -10.05 13.77 10.44
CA ALA A 78 -9.49 13.04 11.57
C ALA A 78 -9.06 11.61 11.21
N ALA A 79 -9.82 10.93 10.35
CA ALA A 79 -9.50 9.59 9.86
C ALA A 79 -8.18 9.56 9.08
N LEU A 80 -8.01 10.50 8.14
CA LEU A 80 -6.76 10.61 7.37
C LEU A 80 -5.59 11.04 8.24
N ALA A 81 -5.79 11.97 9.17
CA ALA A 81 -4.75 12.34 10.12
C ALA A 81 -4.29 11.14 10.97
N GLY A 82 -5.23 10.33 11.46
CA GLY A 82 -4.94 9.12 12.22
C GLY A 82 -4.17 8.06 11.42
N GLN A 83 -4.50 7.88 10.15
CA GLN A 83 -3.77 6.95 9.27
C GLN A 83 -2.31 7.38 9.08
N LEU A 84 -2.05 8.64 8.69
CA LEU A 84 -0.67 9.10 8.47
C LEU A 84 0.13 9.16 9.79
N GLU A 85 -0.51 9.39 10.93
CA GLU A 85 0.14 9.27 12.24
C GLU A 85 0.52 7.82 12.57
N SER A 86 -0.34 6.85 12.23
CA SER A 86 -0.06 5.42 12.37
C SER A 86 1.19 5.04 11.57
N MET A 87 1.29 5.52 10.33
CA MET A 87 2.47 5.31 9.47
C MET A 87 3.73 5.98 10.02
N ALA A 88 3.62 7.22 10.53
CA ALA A 88 4.75 7.94 11.13
C ALA A 88 5.29 7.21 12.36
N THR A 89 4.38 6.73 13.21
CA THR A 89 4.72 5.91 14.40
C THR A 89 5.39 4.61 13.97
N GLU A 90 4.83 3.90 12.99
CA GLU A 90 5.43 2.67 12.47
C GLU A 90 6.86 2.88 11.96
N MET A 91 7.09 3.97 11.22
CA MET A 91 8.43 4.31 10.74
C MET A 91 9.39 4.57 11.90
N GLN A 92 8.96 5.28 12.95
CA GLN A 92 9.78 5.55 14.14
C GLN A 92 10.15 4.26 14.89
N GLU A 93 9.21 3.33 14.99
CA GLU A 93 9.40 2.07 15.73
C GLU A 93 10.21 1.03 14.95
N LYS A 94 9.96 0.91 13.63
CA LYS A 94 10.53 -0.15 12.79
C LYS A 94 11.68 0.31 11.90
N GLY A 95 11.90 1.62 11.78
CA GLY A 95 12.91 2.22 10.90
C GLY A 95 12.59 2.12 9.41
N HIS A 96 11.39 1.67 9.02
CA HIS A 96 11.00 1.55 7.62
C HIS A 96 9.47 1.59 7.43
N LEU A 97 9.03 1.88 6.20
CA LEU A 97 7.62 1.86 5.80
C LEU A 97 7.25 0.66 4.90
N GLY A 98 8.12 -0.36 4.82
CA GLY A 98 8.10 -1.44 3.81
C GLY A 98 6.87 -2.38 3.77
N GLY A 99 5.75 -2.03 4.40
CA GLY A 99 4.47 -2.71 4.27
C GLY A 99 3.30 -1.79 3.87
N ASN A 100 3.54 -0.48 3.77
CA ASN A 100 2.48 0.52 3.57
C ASN A 100 2.12 0.80 2.11
N SER A 101 2.91 0.28 1.17
CA SER A 101 2.74 0.57 -0.25
C SER A 101 3.23 -0.58 -1.13
N ILE A 102 2.69 -0.64 -2.35
CA ILE A 102 3.18 -1.48 -3.46
C ILE A 102 3.88 -0.65 -4.55
N SER A 103 4.15 0.64 -4.32
CA SER A 103 4.70 1.56 -5.33
C SER A 103 6.02 1.08 -5.93
N LEU A 104 6.92 0.51 -5.13
CA LEU A 104 8.18 -0.04 -5.65
C LEU A 104 7.92 -1.21 -6.62
N ILE A 105 6.95 -2.07 -6.31
CA ILE A 105 6.55 -3.18 -7.18
C ILE A 105 6.01 -2.63 -8.49
N ALA A 106 5.04 -1.70 -8.41
CA ALA A 106 4.40 -1.10 -9.58
C ALA A 106 5.39 -0.39 -10.51
N LEU A 107 6.40 0.31 -9.95
CA LEU A 107 7.43 1.00 -10.72
C LEU A 107 8.39 0.03 -11.44
N GLU A 108 8.63 -1.15 -10.87
CA GLU A 108 9.55 -2.13 -11.45
C GLU A 108 8.92 -3.11 -12.44
N THR A 109 7.60 -3.26 -12.38
CA THR A 109 6.81 -4.19 -13.22
C THR A 109 5.88 -3.49 -14.21
N GLY A 110 6.05 -2.19 -14.44
CA GLY A 110 5.18 -1.42 -15.32
C GLY A 110 5.28 -1.78 -16.81
N ASP A 111 6.29 -2.57 -17.19
CA ASP A 111 6.50 -3.12 -18.53
C ASP A 111 5.77 -4.46 -18.77
N ASP A 112 5.20 -5.07 -17.72
CA ASP A 112 4.36 -6.26 -17.81
C ASP A 112 2.88 -5.87 -17.68
N PRO A 113 2.05 -6.05 -18.73
CA PRO A 113 0.64 -5.63 -18.69
C PRO A 113 -0.20 -6.32 -17.62
N GLU A 114 0.07 -7.59 -17.29
CA GLU A 114 -0.70 -8.34 -16.29
C GLU A 114 -0.37 -7.85 -14.88
N LEU A 115 0.93 -7.64 -14.60
CA LEU A 115 1.37 -7.10 -13.30
C LEU A 115 1.00 -5.63 -13.12
N GLN A 116 1.04 -4.84 -14.19
CA GLN A 116 0.54 -3.46 -14.20
C GLN A 116 -0.95 -3.42 -13.86
N ALA A 117 -1.76 -4.29 -14.47
CA ALA A 117 -3.19 -4.39 -14.18
C ALA A 117 -3.44 -4.80 -12.71
N ALA A 118 -2.68 -5.75 -12.18
CA ALA A 118 -2.77 -6.15 -10.77
C ALA A 118 -2.45 -5.00 -9.81
N CYS A 119 -1.38 -4.24 -10.06
CA CYS A 119 -1.04 -3.07 -9.24
C CYS A 119 -2.11 -1.96 -9.35
N SER A 120 -2.59 -1.70 -10.56
CA SER A 120 -3.66 -0.72 -10.82
C SER A 120 -4.94 -1.06 -10.05
N ALA A 121 -5.30 -2.34 -9.99
CA ALA A 121 -6.46 -2.80 -9.23
C ALA A 121 -6.32 -2.53 -7.72
N VAL A 122 -5.12 -2.68 -7.14
CA VAL A 122 -4.87 -2.36 -5.73
C VAL A 122 -4.99 -0.86 -5.48
N PHE A 123 -4.35 -0.02 -6.29
CA PHE A 123 -4.45 1.43 -6.13
C PHE A 123 -5.89 1.95 -6.31
N THR A 124 -6.62 1.42 -7.29
CA THR A 124 -8.05 1.74 -7.49
C THR A 124 -8.88 1.39 -6.25
N GLN A 125 -8.60 0.26 -5.59
CA GLN A 125 -9.27 -0.12 -4.36
C GLN A 125 -8.93 0.83 -3.19
N LEU A 126 -7.66 1.26 -3.07
CA LEU A 126 -7.24 2.21 -2.05
C LEU A 126 -7.91 3.57 -2.25
N GLU A 127 -7.91 4.10 -3.47
CA GLU A 127 -8.63 5.31 -3.85
C GLU A 127 -10.11 5.20 -3.48
N THR A 128 -10.73 4.06 -3.77
CA THR A 128 -12.13 3.79 -3.44
C THR A 128 -12.41 3.89 -1.94
N LEU A 129 -11.47 3.48 -1.06
CA LEU A 129 -11.63 3.63 0.39
C LEU A 129 -11.73 5.11 0.80
N TYR A 130 -10.83 5.94 0.28
CA TYR A 130 -10.87 7.39 0.56
C TYR A 130 -12.11 8.04 -0.02
N ILE A 131 -12.48 7.73 -1.27
CA ILE A 131 -13.68 8.27 -1.92
C ILE A 131 -14.93 7.90 -1.12
N LYS A 132 -15.06 6.65 -0.66
CA LYS A 132 -16.16 6.21 0.21
C LYS A 132 -16.18 6.96 1.53
N LYS A 133 -15.02 7.21 2.14
CA LYS A 133 -14.92 7.96 3.40
C LYS A 133 -15.40 9.41 3.24
N LEU A 134 -14.95 10.07 2.16
CA LEU A 134 -15.31 11.45 1.83
C LEU A 134 -16.80 11.59 1.50
N THR A 135 -17.34 10.71 0.66
CA THR A 135 -18.76 10.72 0.28
C THR A 135 -19.68 10.45 1.46
N SER A 136 -19.30 9.51 2.35
CA SER A 136 -20.05 9.22 3.58
C SER A 136 -20.10 10.41 4.55
N ALA A 137 -19.16 11.35 4.43
CA ALA A 137 -19.13 12.58 5.19
C ALA A 137 -19.88 13.74 4.53
N GLY A 138 -20.52 13.51 3.38
CA GLY A 138 -21.34 14.50 2.67
C GLY A 138 -20.64 15.22 1.52
N ILE A 139 -19.39 14.88 1.18
CA ILE A 139 -18.72 15.45 0.01
C ILE A 139 -19.34 14.84 -1.26
N PRO A 140 -19.85 15.65 -2.21
CA PRO A 140 -20.41 15.15 -3.46
C PRO A 140 -19.43 14.28 -4.27
N PRO A 141 -19.91 13.23 -4.97
CA PRO A 141 -19.04 12.29 -5.69
C PRO A 141 -18.08 12.91 -6.71
N ASP A 142 -18.52 13.94 -7.43
CA ASP A 142 -17.72 14.68 -8.43
C ASP A 142 -16.52 15.40 -7.82
N ARG A 143 -16.59 15.79 -6.54
CA ARG A 143 -15.48 16.34 -5.76
C ARG A 143 -14.71 15.28 -4.99
N ALA A 144 -15.41 14.28 -4.45
CA ALA A 144 -14.79 13.22 -3.65
C ALA A 144 -13.85 12.35 -4.48
N GLN A 145 -14.19 12.07 -5.76
CA GLN A 145 -13.38 11.25 -6.65
C GLN A 145 -11.96 11.82 -6.88
N PRO A 146 -11.79 13.04 -7.43
CA PRO A 146 -10.46 13.60 -7.64
C PRO A 146 -9.72 13.86 -6.31
N LEU A 147 -10.44 14.19 -5.22
CA LEU A 147 -9.82 14.36 -3.91
C LEU A 147 -9.28 13.03 -3.34
N GLY A 148 -10.00 11.92 -3.48
CA GLY A 148 -9.54 10.60 -3.06
C GLY A 148 -8.31 10.12 -3.83
N GLN A 149 -8.25 10.40 -5.13
CA GLN A 149 -7.07 10.16 -5.97
C GLN A 149 -5.88 11.02 -5.53
N PHE A 150 -6.12 12.30 -5.26
CA PHE A 150 -5.09 13.21 -4.77
C PHE A 150 -4.55 12.80 -3.39
N ILE A 151 -5.42 12.32 -2.49
CA ILE A 151 -5.02 11.76 -1.20
C ILE A 151 -4.07 10.58 -1.40
N GLN A 152 -4.44 9.61 -2.25
CA GLN A 152 -3.59 8.44 -2.52
C GLN A 152 -2.23 8.87 -3.10
N ALA A 153 -2.22 9.75 -4.10
CA ALA A 153 -0.97 10.28 -4.67
C ALA A 153 -0.10 11.01 -3.63
N SER A 154 -0.73 11.78 -2.73
CA SER A 154 -0.02 12.49 -1.66
C SER A 154 0.59 11.54 -0.64
N ILE A 155 -0.13 10.48 -0.25
CA ILE A 155 0.37 9.46 0.68
C ILE A 155 1.56 8.72 0.06
N GLU A 156 1.47 8.29 -1.21
CA GLU A 156 2.60 7.62 -1.88
C GLU A 156 3.84 8.52 -1.97
N GLY A 157 3.65 9.80 -2.30
CA GLY A 157 4.75 10.78 -2.28
C GLY A 157 5.33 10.98 -0.88
N ALA A 158 4.49 11.02 0.15
CA ALA A 158 4.92 11.18 1.54
C ALA A 158 5.71 9.97 2.03
N ILE A 159 5.30 8.74 1.71
CA ILE A 159 6.04 7.51 2.02
C ILE A 159 7.45 7.57 1.42
N ILE A 160 7.56 7.90 0.13
CA ILE A 160 8.84 7.98 -0.56
C ILE A 160 9.75 9.03 0.10
N LEU A 161 9.23 10.23 0.35
CA LEU A 161 10.02 11.33 0.91
C LEU A 161 10.40 11.08 2.38
N ALA A 162 9.49 10.53 3.18
CA ALA A 162 9.75 10.17 4.57
C ALA A 162 10.86 9.12 4.67
N ALA A 163 10.75 8.01 3.91
CA ALA A 163 11.76 6.96 3.89
C ALA A 163 13.11 7.47 3.38
N THR A 164 13.13 8.30 2.33
CA THR A 164 14.38 8.81 1.75
C THR A 164 15.11 9.78 2.68
N LYS A 165 14.37 10.61 3.40
CA LYS A 165 14.93 11.64 4.29
C LYS A 165 15.07 11.17 5.74
N ASP A 166 14.72 9.92 6.02
CA ASP A 166 14.60 9.36 7.36
C ASP A 166 13.83 10.30 8.31
N ASN A 167 12.70 10.83 7.82
CA ASN A 167 11.93 11.84 8.51
C ASN A 167 10.42 11.51 8.53
N PRO A 168 9.92 10.92 9.64
CA PRO A 168 8.51 10.56 9.77
C PRO A 168 7.58 11.79 9.86
N ASP A 169 8.08 12.97 10.22
CA ASP A 169 7.26 14.19 10.30
C ASP A 169 6.72 14.63 8.93
N LEU A 170 7.32 14.16 7.82
CA LEU A 170 6.81 14.41 6.48
C LEU A 170 5.43 13.77 6.24
N LEU A 171 5.13 12.66 6.92
CA LEU A 171 3.79 12.05 6.91
C LEU A 171 2.80 12.94 7.67
N ARG A 172 3.18 13.42 8.86
CA ARG A 172 2.35 14.32 9.67
C ARG A 172 2.05 15.63 8.95
N GLN A 173 3.06 16.22 8.32
CA GLN A 173 2.90 17.46 7.53
C GLN A 173 1.98 17.26 6.33
N THR A 174 2.09 16.11 5.64
CA THR A 174 1.15 15.74 4.57
C THR A 174 -0.27 15.63 5.11
N ALA A 175 -0.43 15.02 6.29
CA ALA A 175 -1.72 14.89 6.96
C ALA A 175 -2.37 16.25 7.27
N ASP A 176 -1.58 17.22 7.74
CA ASP A 176 -2.06 18.58 8.01
C ASP A 176 -2.61 19.25 6.75
N GLN A 177 -1.93 19.10 5.60
CA GLN A 177 -2.38 19.66 4.33
C GLN A 177 -3.65 18.98 3.82
N LEU A 178 -3.70 17.64 3.86
CA LEU A 178 -4.88 16.88 3.46
C LEU A 178 -6.10 17.21 4.35
N THR A 179 -5.89 17.36 5.65
CA THR A 179 -6.93 17.78 6.62
C THR A 179 -7.52 19.14 6.23
N ARG A 180 -6.70 20.12 5.84
CA ARG A 180 -7.16 21.43 5.37
C ARG A 180 -7.99 21.32 4.10
N LEU A 181 -7.52 20.53 3.12
CA LEU A 181 -8.25 20.30 1.87
C LEU A 181 -9.61 19.63 2.08
N ILE A 182 -9.67 18.63 2.97
CA ILE A 182 -10.92 17.96 3.31
C ILE A 182 -11.90 18.94 3.96
N LYS A 183 -11.44 19.80 4.89
CA LYS A 183 -12.29 20.82 5.52
C LYS A 183 -12.83 21.83 4.52
N LEU A 184 -12.01 22.26 3.56
CA LEU A 184 -12.46 23.14 2.47
C LEU A 184 -13.52 22.44 1.60
N ALA A 185 -13.34 21.16 1.29
CA ALA A 185 -14.31 20.39 0.52
C ALA A 185 -15.65 20.19 1.26
N LEU A 186 -15.64 20.10 2.59
CA LEU A 186 -16.86 20.02 3.41
C LEU A 186 -17.59 21.37 3.54
N ALA A 187 -16.87 22.49 3.44
CA ALA A 187 -17.43 23.83 3.62
C ALA A 187 -18.04 24.42 2.34
N ALA A 188 -17.72 23.86 1.18
CA ALA A 188 -18.24 24.24 -0.14
C ALA A 188 -19.41 23.35 -0.55
#